data_AF-E9E1I8-F1
#
_entry.id   AF-E9E1I8-F1
#
_cell.length_a   1.000
_cell.length_b   1.000
_cell.length_c   1.000
_cell.angle_alpha   90.00
_cell.angle_beta   90.00
_cell.angle_gamma   90.00
#
_symmetry.space_group_name_H-M   'P 1'
#
loop_
_entity.id
_entity.type
_entity.pdbx_description
1 polymer ?
#
loop_
_entity_poly.entity_id
_entity_poly.type
_entity_poly.pdbx_seq_one_letter_code
_entity_poly.pdbx_strand_id
1 'polypeptide(L)'
;MWNLRHVRLARRAHVLALRKNHNSSTFSVAAAAVEVEHHTLPARHFVVFHPNDNPHTSIKMTKRTKKVGVTGKYGTRYGASLRKQVKKMEITQHAKYTCTFCGKVTVKRHSTGIWNCKGCNRTIAGGAYVVATPAAAAMRSTLRRLREIAEV
;
A
#
# COMPACT_ATOMS: atom_id res chain seq x y z
N MET A 1 -6.58 23.22 57.95
CA MET A 1 -6.82 22.09 58.87
C MET A 1 -7.29 20.90 58.03
N TRP A 2 -6.36 19.99 57.69
CA TRP A 2 -6.26 18.60 58.20
C TRP A 2 -7.39 17.70 57.64
N ASN A 3 -7.21 16.96 56.55
CA ASN A 3 -6.38 15.73 56.38
C ASN A 3 -6.77 14.62 57.36
N LEU A 4 -7.19 13.45 56.82
CA LEU A 4 -7.01 12.06 57.31
C LEU A 4 -7.93 11.16 56.44
N ARG A 5 -7.48 10.54 55.34
CA ARG A 5 -6.60 9.37 55.27
C ARG A 5 -6.82 8.34 56.38
N HIS A 6 -7.23 7.15 55.92
CA HIS A 6 -6.77 5.82 56.34
C HIS A 6 -7.30 5.28 57.67
N VAL A 7 -7.99 4.14 57.60
CA VAL A 7 -7.50 2.83 58.08
C VAL A 7 -8.29 1.73 57.32
N ARG A 8 -7.71 1.12 56.27
CA ARG A 8 -6.98 -0.17 56.18
C ARG A 8 -7.88 -1.36 55.79
N LEU A 9 -7.56 -1.99 54.65
CA LEU A 9 -7.05 -3.38 54.51
C LEU A 9 -8.06 -4.47 54.88
N ALA A 10 -8.20 -5.60 54.20
CA ALA A 10 -7.59 -6.18 53.01
C ALA A 10 -8.30 -7.52 52.79
N ARG A 11 -8.53 -7.89 51.52
CA ARG A 11 -8.36 -9.23 50.93
C ARG A 11 -8.64 -9.04 49.43
N ARG A 12 -7.62 -8.89 48.56
CA ARG A 12 -6.81 -9.96 47.92
C ARG A 12 -7.72 -11.05 47.33
N ALA A 13 -7.63 -11.51 46.08
CA ALA A 13 -6.79 -11.23 44.91
C ALA A 13 -7.42 -12.07 43.75
N HIS A 14 -7.56 -11.61 42.50
CA HIS A 14 -6.69 -11.85 41.32
C HIS A 14 -7.59 -11.43 40.13
N VAL A 15 -7.24 -10.56 39.18
CA VAL A 15 -6.10 -10.58 38.26
C VAL A 15 -5.71 -9.14 37.92
N LEU A 16 -4.40 -8.87 38.00
CA LEU A 16 -3.77 -7.56 37.90
C LEU A 16 -3.73 -7.00 36.46
N ALA A 17 -3.94 -5.68 36.37
CA ALA A 17 -3.38 -4.84 35.33
C ALA A 17 -1.84 -4.79 35.43
N LEU A 18 -1.14 -4.90 34.30
CA LEU A 18 0.23 -4.42 34.17
C LEU A 18 0.46 -3.71 32.83
N ARG A 19 0.87 -2.45 32.99
CA ARG A 19 1.49 -1.53 32.06
C ARG A 19 3.01 -1.84 32.01
N LYS A 20 3.67 -1.40 30.92
CA LYS A 20 5.13 -1.35 30.62
C LYS A 20 5.67 -2.54 29.79
N ASN A 21 6.22 -2.24 28.62
CA ASN A 21 7.67 -2.15 28.29
C ASN A 21 8.05 -3.40 27.46
N HIS A 22 8.65 -3.33 26.27
CA HIS A 22 9.94 -2.72 25.95
C HIS A 22 11.01 -3.01 27.02
N ASN A 23 11.42 -4.28 27.12
CA ASN A 23 12.82 -4.70 27.21
C ASN A 23 12.88 -6.23 27.13
N SER A 24 13.74 -6.82 26.32
CA SER A 24 15.09 -7.25 26.71
C SER A 24 15.65 -7.99 25.48
N SER A 25 16.93 -7.96 25.13
CA SER A 25 18.16 -8.04 25.90
C SER A 25 19.30 -7.64 24.90
N THR A 26 20.44 -7.03 25.23
CA THR A 26 21.32 -7.14 26.39
C THR A 26 22.20 -5.88 26.48
N PHE A 27 22.54 -5.51 27.72
CA PHE A 27 23.52 -4.50 28.08
C PHE A 27 24.93 -5.13 28.20
N SER A 28 25.93 -4.32 27.85
CA SER A 28 27.35 -4.25 28.24
C SER A 28 28.07 -5.44 28.89
N VAL A 29 29.25 -5.75 28.32
CA VAL A 29 30.47 -5.95 29.10
C VAL A 29 31.59 -5.15 28.44
N ALA A 30 32.32 -4.38 29.25
CA ALA A 30 33.49 -3.63 28.87
C ALA A 30 34.69 -4.56 28.64
N ALA A 31 35.52 -4.26 27.64
CA ALA A 31 36.92 -4.63 27.62
C ALA A 31 37.69 -3.49 26.95
N ALA A 32 38.52 -2.84 27.75
CA ALA A 32 39.55 -1.93 27.29
C ALA A 32 40.67 -2.74 26.64
N ALA A 33 41.09 -2.34 25.44
CA ALA A 33 42.42 -2.62 24.92
C ALA A 33 42.86 -1.39 24.13
N VAL A 34 43.79 -0.66 24.73
CA VAL A 34 44.65 0.32 24.08
C VAL A 34 45.61 -0.47 23.20
N GLU A 35 45.70 -0.15 21.92
CA GLU A 35 46.84 -0.53 21.11
C GLU A 35 47.20 0.63 20.16
N VAL A 36 48.47 1.02 20.28
CA VAL A 36 49.10 2.22 19.74
C VAL A 36 49.99 1.79 18.58
N GLU A 37 49.87 2.51 17.46
CA GLU A 37 50.81 2.66 16.32
C GLU A 37 51.17 1.37 15.52
N HIS A 38 51.24 1.38 14.19
CA HIS A 38 52.30 2.04 13.42
C HIS A 38 51.94 2.20 11.93
N HIS A 39 52.58 3.20 11.34
CA HIS A 39 52.64 3.55 9.92
C HIS A 39 52.94 2.38 8.97
N THR A 40 52.21 2.30 7.85
CA THR A 40 52.79 2.08 6.50
C THR A 40 51.74 2.36 5.41
N LEU A 41 52.08 3.21 4.44
CA LEU A 41 51.30 3.50 3.22
C LEU A 41 51.51 2.36 2.17
N PRO A 42 50.94 2.43 0.95
CA PRO A 42 49.90 1.53 0.48
C PRO A 42 50.45 0.52 -0.53
N ALA A 43 50.19 -0.78 -0.34
CA ALA A 43 50.41 -1.76 -1.38
C ALA A 43 49.37 -1.54 -2.50
N ARG A 44 49.86 -1.00 -3.62
CA ARG A 44 49.15 -0.81 -4.89
C ARG A 44 48.64 -2.17 -5.38
N HIS A 45 47.40 -2.52 -5.02
CA HIS A 45 46.67 -3.56 -5.72
C HIS A 45 46.41 -3.07 -7.14
N PHE A 46 47.23 -3.55 -8.07
CA PHE A 46 47.03 -3.42 -9.51
C PHE A 46 45.75 -4.18 -9.87
N VAL A 47 44.61 -3.49 -9.86
CA VAL A 47 43.36 -4.03 -10.40
C VAL A 47 43.53 -4.06 -11.92
N VAL A 48 43.78 -5.25 -12.47
CA VAL A 48 43.65 -5.48 -13.92
C VAL A 48 42.18 -5.25 -14.27
N PHE A 49 41.88 -4.11 -14.87
CA PHE A 49 40.58 -3.86 -15.50
C PHE A 49 40.46 -4.81 -16.70
N HIS A 50 39.71 -5.89 -16.56
CA HIS A 50 39.28 -6.70 -17.69
C HIS A 50 38.27 -5.89 -18.52
N PRO A 51 38.51 -5.63 -19.81
CA PRO A 51 37.57 -4.91 -20.66
C PRO A 51 36.48 -5.86 -21.18
N ASN A 52 35.62 -6.40 -20.32
CA ASN A 52 34.36 -7.00 -20.78
C ASN A 52 33.24 -7.11 -19.72
N ASP A 53 33.17 -6.17 -18.79
CA ASP A 53 31.94 -6.02 -18.00
C ASP A 53 30.94 -5.22 -18.85
N ASN A 54 30.17 -5.92 -19.68
CA ASN A 54 28.99 -5.34 -20.32
C ASN A 54 28.03 -4.85 -19.22
N PRO A 55 27.85 -3.54 -19.03
CA PRO A 55 26.89 -3.05 -18.06
C PRO A 55 25.52 -3.11 -18.73
N HIS A 56 24.97 -4.32 -18.91
CA HIS A 56 23.52 -4.48 -18.95
C HIS A 56 23.00 -4.13 -17.54
N THR A 57 23.00 -2.83 -17.28
CA THR A 57 22.34 -2.17 -16.18
C THR A 57 20.86 -2.41 -16.39
N SER A 58 20.40 -3.57 -15.92
CA SER A 58 19.02 -3.74 -15.49
C SER A 58 18.79 -2.67 -14.42
N ILE A 59 18.35 -1.48 -14.84
CA ILE A 59 17.89 -0.42 -13.94
C ILE A 59 16.77 -1.04 -13.11
N LYS A 60 17.12 -1.51 -11.90
CA LYS A 60 16.16 -2.01 -10.92
C LYS A 60 15.28 -0.82 -10.58
N MET A 61 14.07 -0.77 -11.15
CA MET A 61 13.09 0.26 -10.86
C MET A 61 12.81 0.29 -9.35
N THR A 62 13.38 1.27 -8.66
CA THR A 62 13.22 1.40 -7.22
C THR A 62 11.84 1.96 -6.91
N LYS A 63 11.25 1.48 -5.81
CA LYS A 63 9.92 1.91 -5.38
C LYS A 63 9.98 3.40 -4.98
N ARG A 64 9.50 4.28 -5.86
CA ARG A 64 9.52 5.74 -5.67
C ARG A 64 8.76 6.22 -4.42
N THR A 65 7.68 5.54 -4.03
CA THR A 65 6.86 5.99 -2.89
C THR A 65 6.51 4.85 -1.94
N LYS A 66 6.58 5.13 -0.62
CA LYS A 66 6.24 4.14 0.41
C LYS A 66 4.72 3.91 0.52
N LYS A 67 3.93 4.99 0.59
CA LYS A 67 2.49 4.96 0.91
C LYS A 67 1.58 5.63 -0.15
N VAL A 68 2.01 6.76 -0.71
CA VAL A 68 1.11 7.67 -1.46
C VAL A 68 0.71 7.16 -2.85
N GLY A 69 1.62 6.52 -3.62
CA GLY A 69 1.28 6.04 -4.97
C GLY A 69 0.89 7.19 -5.91
N VAL A 70 -0.18 7.01 -6.70
CA VAL A 70 -0.67 7.97 -7.71
C VAL A 70 -0.99 9.36 -7.13
N THR A 71 -1.41 9.44 -5.87
CA THR A 71 -1.71 10.72 -5.21
C THR A 71 -0.49 11.48 -4.73
N GLY A 72 0.72 11.02 -5.05
CA GLY A 72 1.97 11.77 -4.86
C GLY A 72 1.98 13.12 -5.62
N LYS A 73 1.20 13.25 -6.70
CA LYS A 73 1.04 14.50 -7.46
C LYS A 73 0.47 15.67 -6.64
N TYR A 74 -0.27 15.38 -5.57
CA TYR A 74 -0.86 16.42 -4.72
C TYR A 74 0.11 16.97 -3.67
N GLY A 75 1.27 16.34 -3.47
CA GLY A 75 2.25 16.75 -2.46
C GLY A 75 1.67 16.73 -1.04
N THR A 76 1.93 17.79 -0.28
CA THR A 76 1.47 17.93 1.11
C THR A 76 0.02 18.42 1.23
N ARG A 77 -0.60 18.90 0.15
CA ARG A 77 -1.90 19.58 0.14
C ARG A 77 -3.11 18.65 0.42
N TYR A 78 -4.22 19.23 0.90
CA TYR A 78 -5.53 18.62 1.18
C TYR A 78 -5.62 17.64 2.37
N GLY A 79 -4.50 17.12 2.88
CA GLY A 79 -4.48 16.20 4.02
C GLY A 79 -4.62 14.72 3.66
N ALA A 80 -4.34 13.85 4.63
CA ALA A 80 -4.15 12.42 4.38
C ALA A 80 -5.45 11.65 4.06
N SER A 81 -6.59 12.02 4.66
CA SER A 81 -7.86 11.31 4.47
C SER A 81 -8.37 11.44 3.03
N LEU A 82 -8.44 12.67 2.52
CA LEU A 82 -8.87 12.96 1.15
C LEU A 82 -7.96 12.26 0.12
N ARG A 83 -6.63 12.31 0.31
CA ARG A 83 -5.68 11.61 -0.57
C ARG A 83 -5.85 10.09 -0.57
N LYS A 84 -6.30 9.48 0.54
CA LYS A 84 -6.58 8.04 0.57
C LYS A 84 -7.84 7.68 -0.22
N GLN A 85 -8.88 8.50 -0.15
CA GLN A 85 -10.13 8.29 -0.89
C GLN A 85 -9.90 8.48 -2.39
N VAL A 86 -9.28 9.60 -2.78
CA VAL A 86 -8.94 9.90 -4.19
C VAL A 86 -8.02 8.83 -4.76
N LYS A 87 -7.03 8.34 -4.01
CA LYS A 87 -6.15 7.25 -4.47
C LYS A 87 -6.93 6.03 -4.94
N LYS A 88 -7.97 5.61 -4.20
CA LYS A 88 -8.79 4.45 -4.58
C LYS A 88 -9.52 4.71 -5.89
N MET A 89 -10.16 5.88 -6.01
CA MET A 89 -10.90 6.28 -7.22
C MET A 89 -9.99 6.47 -8.44
N GLU A 90 -8.80 7.03 -8.26
CA GLU A 90 -7.84 7.28 -9.34
C GLU A 90 -7.20 6.00 -9.86
N ILE A 91 -6.98 5.02 -8.99
CA ILE A 91 -6.47 3.72 -9.40
C ILE A 91 -7.53 3.00 -10.24
N THR A 92 -8.79 2.95 -9.77
CA THR A 92 -9.85 2.26 -10.50
C THR A 92 -10.18 2.95 -11.82
N GLN A 93 -10.27 4.28 -11.86
CA GLN A 93 -10.62 4.98 -13.10
C GLN A 93 -9.58 4.82 -14.21
N HIS A 94 -8.29 4.67 -13.87
CA HIS A 94 -7.21 4.51 -14.83
C HIS A 94 -6.82 3.04 -15.06
N ALA A 95 -7.40 2.11 -14.32
CA ALA A 95 -7.19 0.69 -14.54
C ALA A 95 -7.77 0.26 -15.89
N LYS A 96 -7.17 -0.78 -16.47
CA LYS A 96 -7.75 -1.48 -17.62
C LYS A 96 -8.65 -2.60 -17.08
N TYR A 97 -9.83 -2.75 -17.67
CA TYR A 97 -10.79 -3.77 -17.29
C TYR A 97 -10.94 -4.84 -18.37
N THR A 98 -11.40 -6.03 -17.97
CA THR A 98 -11.83 -7.11 -18.85
C THR A 98 -13.09 -6.72 -19.60
N CYS A 99 -13.09 -6.89 -20.92
CA CYS A 99 -14.27 -6.66 -21.74
C CYS A 99 -15.20 -7.88 -21.67
N THR A 100 -16.49 -7.66 -21.39
CA THR A 100 -17.51 -8.73 -21.39
C THR A 100 -17.82 -9.27 -22.79
N PHE A 101 -17.47 -8.54 -23.85
CA PHE A 101 -17.75 -8.95 -25.23
C PHE A 101 -16.61 -9.75 -25.85
N CYS A 102 -15.36 -9.33 -25.64
CA CYS A 102 -14.20 -9.95 -26.29
C CYS A 102 -13.21 -10.61 -25.31
N GLY A 103 -13.46 -10.60 -24.00
CA GLY A 103 -12.61 -11.20 -22.97
C GLY A 103 -11.27 -10.48 -22.69
N LYS A 104 -10.78 -9.65 -23.61
CA LYS A 104 -9.48 -8.94 -23.49
C LYS A 104 -9.50 -7.83 -22.42
N VAL A 105 -8.39 -7.64 -21.69
CA VAL A 105 -8.19 -6.56 -20.69
C VAL A 105 -7.82 -5.23 -21.37
N THR A 106 -8.76 -4.68 -22.14
CA THR A 106 -8.51 -3.50 -22.99
C THR A 106 -9.52 -2.37 -22.81
N VAL A 107 -10.50 -2.55 -21.91
CA VAL A 107 -11.48 -1.52 -21.61
C VAL A 107 -10.82 -0.40 -20.83
N LYS A 108 -10.97 0.83 -21.32
CA LYS A 108 -10.49 2.05 -20.68
C LYS A 108 -11.61 3.07 -20.59
N ARG A 109 -11.52 3.95 -19.60
CA ARG A 109 -12.44 5.08 -19.47
C ARG A 109 -12.19 6.09 -20.58
N HIS A 110 -13.24 6.51 -21.26
CA HIS A 110 -13.18 7.62 -22.23
C HIS A 110 -13.62 8.93 -21.56
N SER A 111 -14.78 8.91 -20.91
CA SER A 111 -15.32 10.02 -20.14
C SER A 111 -16.08 9.50 -18.90
N THR A 112 -16.70 10.38 -18.12
CA THR A 112 -17.51 9.99 -16.97
C THR A 112 -18.66 9.07 -17.39
N GLY A 113 -18.66 7.83 -16.90
CA GLY A 113 -19.72 6.85 -17.20
C GLY A 113 -19.59 6.15 -18.56
N ILE A 114 -18.68 6.59 -19.44
CA ILE A 114 -18.47 5.99 -20.77
C ILE A 114 -17.12 5.29 -20.83
N TRP A 115 -17.17 4.00 -21.17
CA TRP A 115 -16.02 3.11 -21.25
C TRP A 115 -15.89 2.57 -22.67
N ASN A 116 -14.68 2.59 -23.24
CA ASN A 116 -14.42 2.10 -24.59
C ASN A 116 -13.43 0.93 -24.55
N CYS A 117 -13.75 -0.15 -25.26
CA CYS A 117 -12.88 -1.28 -25.47
C CYS A 117 -12.04 -1.09 -26.72
N LYS A 118 -10.71 -1.04 -26.60
CA LYS A 118 -9.82 -0.98 -27.78
C LYS A 118 -9.79 -2.27 -28.62
N GLY A 119 -10.17 -3.41 -28.03
CA GLY A 119 -10.13 -4.70 -28.71
C GLY A 119 -11.29 -4.94 -29.68
N CYS A 120 -12.51 -4.54 -29.30
CA CYS A 120 -13.72 -4.74 -30.09
C CYS A 120 -14.44 -3.43 -30.47
N ASN A 121 -13.86 -2.27 -30.13
CA ASN A 121 -14.41 -0.94 -30.36
C ASN A 121 -15.84 -0.72 -29.83
N ARG A 122 -16.23 -1.49 -28.81
CA ARG A 122 -17.54 -1.35 -28.17
C ARG A 122 -17.47 -0.31 -27.06
N THR A 123 -18.41 0.63 -27.09
CA THR A 123 -18.69 1.57 -26.01
C THR A 123 -19.67 0.96 -25.02
N ILE A 124 -19.36 1.09 -23.73
CA ILE A 124 -20.08 0.51 -22.60
C ILE A 124 -20.45 1.64 -21.65
N ALA A 125 -21.72 1.72 -21.28
CA ALA A 125 -22.19 2.59 -20.19
C ALA A 125 -21.93 1.90 -18.84
N GLY A 126 -21.32 2.63 -17.91
CA GLY A 126 -20.89 2.10 -16.63
C GLY A 126 -20.91 3.15 -15.52
N GLY A 127 -20.23 2.85 -14.41
CA GLY A 127 -20.07 3.81 -13.32
C GLY A 127 -19.08 4.93 -13.66
N ALA A 128 -19.08 5.98 -12.84
CA ALA A 128 -18.20 7.13 -13.03
C ALA A 128 -16.70 6.77 -12.91
N TYR A 129 -16.34 5.87 -11.98
CA TYR A 129 -14.96 5.47 -11.67
C TYR A 129 -14.69 3.96 -11.81
N VAL A 130 -15.72 3.17 -12.08
CA VAL A 130 -15.66 1.71 -12.25
C VAL A 130 -16.59 1.28 -13.39
N VAL A 131 -16.23 0.25 -14.16
CA VAL A 131 -17.04 -0.22 -15.31
C VAL A 131 -18.41 -0.73 -14.88
N ALA A 132 -18.49 -1.51 -13.80
CA ALA A 132 -19.74 -2.01 -13.25
C ALA A 132 -19.87 -1.59 -11.78
N THR A 133 -20.96 -0.93 -11.43
CA THR A 133 -21.28 -0.61 -10.05
C THR A 133 -21.94 -1.81 -9.35
N PRO A 134 -21.77 -1.98 -8.04
CA PRO A 134 -22.41 -3.08 -7.31
C PRO A 134 -23.94 -2.99 -7.38
N ALA A 135 -24.50 -1.78 -7.33
CA ALA A 135 -25.93 -1.57 -7.52
C ALA A 135 -26.41 -2.03 -8.90
N ALA A 136 -25.70 -1.67 -9.99
CA ALA A 136 -26.06 -2.12 -11.33
C ALA A 136 -25.91 -3.64 -11.48
N ALA A 137 -24.93 -4.26 -10.83
CA ALA A 137 -24.76 -5.71 -10.83
C ALA A 137 -25.95 -6.42 -10.14
N ALA A 138 -26.42 -5.91 -9.00
CA ALA A 138 -27.59 -6.44 -8.31
C ALA A 138 -28.88 -6.26 -9.13
N MET A 139 -29.06 -5.10 -9.78
CA MET A 139 -30.25 -4.87 -10.61
C MET A 139 -30.33 -5.83 -11.80
N ARG A 140 -29.19 -6.25 -12.38
CA ARG A 140 -29.19 -7.23 -13.47
C ARG A 140 -29.75 -8.59 -13.05
N SER A 141 -29.42 -9.07 -11.85
CA SER A 141 -29.96 -10.35 -11.35
C SER A 141 -31.42 -10.23 -10.94
N THR A 142 -31.82 -9.12 -10.31
CA THR A 142 -33.23 -8.86 -9.96
C THR A 142 -34.10 -8.79 -11.21
N LEU A 143 -33.71 -8.02 -12.23
CA LEU A 143 -34.47 -7.89 -13.47
C LEU A 143 -34.63 -9.23 -14.19
N ARG A 144 -33.55 -10.03 -14.24
CA ARG A 144 -33.60 -11.37 -14.83
C ARG A 144 -34.65 -12.25 -14.15
N ARG A 145 -34.62 -12.32 -12.82
CA ARG A 145 -35.58 -13.10 -12.03
C ARG A 145 -37.02 -12.63 -12.24
N LEU A 146 -37.25 -11.31 -12.28
CA LEU A 146 -38.60 -10.77 -12.47
C LEU A 146 -39.16 -11.07 -13.86
N ARG A 147 -38.32 -11.09 -14.91
CA ARG A 147 -38.72 -11.49 -16.26
C ARG A 147 -39.11 -12.95 -16.34
N GLU A 148 -38.32 -13.83 -15.70
CA GLU A 148 -38.61 -15.27 -15.63
C GLU A 148 -39.95 -15.57 -14.94
N ILE A 149 -40.40 -14.73 -14.00
CA ILE A 149 -41.71 -14.88 -13.32
C ILE A 149 -42.86 -14.34 -14.18
N ALA A 150 -42.64 -13.27 -14.93
CA ALA A 150 -43.69 -12.59 -15.70
C ALA A 150 -44.02 -13.28 -17.03
N GLU A 151 -43.12 -14.12 -17.54
CA GLU A 151 -43.28 -14.89 -18.80
C GLU A 151 -43.85 -16.31 -18.57
N VAL A 152 -44.25 -16.64 -17.33
CA VAL A 152 -45.04 -17.82 -16.95
C VAL A 152 -46.51 -17.43 -16.86
#